data_AF-A0A3M1LB30-F1
#
_entry.id   AF-A0A3M1LB30-F1
#
_cell.length_a   1.000
_cell.length_b   1.000
_cell.length_c   1.000
_cell.angle_alpha   90.00
_cell.angle_beta   90.00
_cell.angle_gamma   90.00
#
_symmetry.space_group_name_H-M   'P 1'
#
loop_
_entity.id
_entity.type
_entity.pdbx_description
1 polymer ?
#
loop_
_entity_poly.entity_id
_entity_poly.type
_entity_poly.pdbx_seq_one_letter_code
_entity_poly.pdbx_strand_id
1 'polypeptide(L)' 'DGGYYLLGLRTPCPQLFSGIPWSTEKVLPRTLEVLEKSGRSHTLLPVLSDIDHWADWQAHGWPLD' A
#
# COMPACT_ATOMS: atom_id res chain seq x y z
N ASP A 1 9.47 0.27 1.40
CA ASP A 1 9.03 -0.85 0.51
C ASP A 1 8.20 -0.36 -0.68
N GLY A 2 7.54 0.81 -0.56
CA GLY A 2 6.86 1.53 -1.67
C GLY A 2 5.56 0.88 -2.18
N GLY A 3 5.07 -0.12 -1.44
CA GLY A 3 3.70 -0.60 -1.50
C GLY A 3 2.76 0.15 -0.55
N TYR A 4 1.74 -0.56 -0.07
CA TYR A 4 0.77 -0.08 0.92
C TYR A 4 0.35 -1.24 1.82
N TYR A 5 0.12 -0.94 3.10
CA TYR A 5 -0.34 -1.94 4.09
C TYR A 5 -1.86 -2.19 4.04
N LEU A 6 -2.62 -1.34 3.34
CA LEU A 6 -4.07 -1.45 3.25
C LEU A 6 -4.57 -1.00 1.88
N LEU A 7 -5.43 -1.81 1.27
CA LEU A 7 -6.21 -1.46 0.08
C LEU A 7 -7.69 -1.75 0.32
N GLY A 8 -8.51 -0.69 0.37
CA GLY A 8 -9.96 -0.78 0.54
C GLY A 8 -10.70 -0.39 -0.74
N LEU A 9 -11.71 -1.17 -1.13
CA LEU A 9 -12.51 -0.94 -2.34
C LEU A 9 -13.99 -0.88 -2.02
N ARG A 10 -14.70 0.15 -2.52
CA ARG A 10 -16.17 0.25 -2.43
C ARG A 10 -16.88 -0.73 -3.36
N THR A 11 -16.30 -0.97 -4.53
CA THR A 11 -16.79 -1.92 -5.53
C THR A 11 -15.60 -2.64 -6.15
N PRO A 12 -15.77 -3.89 -6.64
CA PRO A 12 -14.69 -4.62 -7.29
C PRO A 12 -13.99 -3.82 -8.38
N CYS A 13 -12.65 -3.90 -8.41
CA CYS A 13 -11.83 -3.23 -9.41
C CYS A 13 -10.63 -4.14 -9.77
N PRO A 14 -10.84 -5.16 -10.61
CA PRO A 14 -9.79 -6.13 -10.97
C PRO A 14 -8.54 -5.49 -11.60
N GLN A 15 -8.68 -4.31 -12.21
CA GLN A 15 -7.59 -3.58 -12.84
C GLN A 15 -6.48 -3.21 -11.86
N LEU A 16 -6.81 -3.02 -10.57
CA LEU A 16 -5.82 -2.74 -9.52
C LEU A 16 -4.95 -3.94 -9.17
N PHE A 17 -5.28 -5.13 -9.67
CA PHE A 17 -4.53 -6.36 -9.42
C PHE A 17 -3.82 -6.89 -10.67
N SER A 18 -3.95 -6.19 -11.80
CA SER A 18 -3.35 -6.60 -13.08
C SER A 18 -2.22 -5.66 -13.49
N GLY A 19 -1.05 -6.21 -13.79
CA GLY A 19 0.10 -5.42 -14.26
C GLY A 19 0.70 -4.46 -13.22
N ILE A 20 0.43 -4.70 -11.93
CA ILE A 20 1.12 -4.02 -10.83
C ILE A 20 2.47 -4.71 -10.59
N PRO A 21 3.59 -3.96 -10.54
CA PRO A 21 4.91 -4.52 -10.27
C PRO A 21 5.07 -4.79 -8.77
N TRP A 22 4.43 -5.85 -8.27
CA TRP A 22 4.46 -6.25 -6.87
C TRP A 22 5.88 -6.39 -6.32
N SER A 23 6.04 -6.13 -5.01
CA SER A 23 7.32 -6.17 -4.31
C SER A 23 8.36 -5.19 -4.85
N THR A 24 7.91 -4.06 -5.42
CA THR A 24 8.78 -2.97 -5.84
C THR A 24 8.27 -1.63 -5.30
N GLU A 25 9.15 -0.64 -5.27
CA GLU A 25 8.80 0.73 -4.90
C GLU A 25 7.75 1.39 -5.83
N LYS A 26 7.45 0.76 -6.97
CA LYS A 26 6.52 1.27 -7.98
C LYS A 26 5.08 0.83 -7.77
N VAL A 27 4.79 0.02 -6.75
CA VAL A 27 3.43 -0.48 -6.47
C VAL A 27 2.45 0.67 -6.23
N LEU A 28 2.75 1.57 -5.29
CA LEU A 28 1.85 2.69 -4.98
C LEU A 28 1.67 3.65 -6.18
N PRO A 29 2.76 4.18 -6.82
CA PRO A 29 2.62 5.03 -7.99
C PRO A 29 1.78 4.39 -9.11
N ARG A 30 2.02 3.11 -9.42
CA ARG A 30 1.28 2.41 -10.47
C ARG A 30 -0.19 2.21 -10.12
N THR A 31 -0.49 1.98 -8.85
CA THR A 31 -1.88 1.82 -8.36
C THR A 31 -2.64 3.14 -8.50
N LEU A 32 -2.01 4.27 -8.17
CA LEU A 32 -2.61 5.60 -8.32
C LEU A 32 -2.91 5.93 -9.80
N GLU A 33 -2.00 5.61 -10.72
CA GLU A 33 -2.24 5.78 -12.16
C GLU A 33 -3.45 4.98 -12.65
N VAL A 34 -3.65 3.76 -12.15
CA VAL A 34 -4.81 2.93 -12.50
C VAL A 34 -6.09 3.55 -11.96
N LEU A 35 -6.08 4.05 -10.72
CA LEU A 35 -7.23 4.73 -10.12
C LEU A 35 -7.61 6.00 -10.90
N GLU A 36 -6.64 6.84 -11.22
CA GLU A 36 -6.84 8.06 -12.02
C GLU A 36 -7.42 7.75 -13.41
N LYS A 37 -6.83 6.79 -14.14
CA LYS A 37 -7.33 6.38 -15.47
C LYS A 37 -8.72 5.77 -15.42
N SER A 38 -9.11 5.18 -14.28
CA SER A 38 -10.45 4.63 -14.06
C SER A 38 -11.48 5.64 -13.57
N GLY A 39 -11.08 6.91 -13.38
CA GLY A 39 -11.96 7.97 -12.87
C GLY A 39 -12.42 7.74 -11.43
N ARG A 40 -11.68 6.97 -10.64
CA ARG A 40 -12.03 6.63 -9.26
C ARG A 40 -11.38 7.62 -8.29
N SER A 41 -12.17 8.12 -7.35
CA SER A 41 -11.62 8.84 -6.20
C SER A 41 -10.92 7.87 -5.25
N HIS A 42 -9.93 8.39 -4.54
CA HIS A 42 -9.16 7.64 -3.55
C HIS A 42 -8.77 8.55 -2.39
N THR A 43 -8.32 7.95 -1.30
CA THR A 43 -7.77 8.65 -0.14
C THR A 43 -6.55 7.87 0.33
N LEU A 44 -5.46 8.58 0.58
CA LEU A 44 -4.26 8.00 1.19
C LEU A 44 -4.38 8.05 2.71
N LEU A 45 -4.07 6.93 3.35
CA LEU A 45 -3.92 6.85 4.79
C LEU A 45 -2.52 7.36 5.20
N PRO A 46 -2.28 7.64 6.49
CA PRO A 46 -0.94 7.91 6.98
C PRO A 46 0.03 6.79 6.59
N VAL A 47 1.25 7.17 6.23
CA VAL A 47 2.34 6.25 5.94
C VAL A 47 2.72 5.52 7.24
N LEU A 48 2.76 4.20 7.18
CA LEU A 48 3.26 3.32 8.24
C LEU A 48 4.38 2.44 7.68
N SER A 49 5.28 2.00 8.54
CA SER A 49 6.34 1.03 8.20
C SER A 49 5.84 -0.38 8.40
N ASP A 50 6.16 -1.28 7.48
CA ASP A 50 5.99 -2.72 7.69
C ASP A 50 7.00 -3.22 8.74
N ILE A 51 6.63 -4.25 9.51
CA ILE A 51 7.51 -4.85 10.53
C ILE A 51 8.08 -6.15 9.98
N ASP A 52 9.20 -6.08 9.25
CA ASP A 52 9.82 -7.23 8.60
C ASP A 52 11.06 -7.74 9.33
N HIS A 53 11.77 -6.83 10.01
CA HIS A 53 13.01 -7.09 10.72
C HIS A 53 12.93 -6.68 12.19
N TRP A 54 13.82 -7.24 13.01
CA TRP A 54 13.91 -6.90 14.43
C TRP A 54 14.10 -5.39 14.67
N ALA A 55 14.86 -4.72 13.81
CA ALA A 55 15.05 -3.27 13.89
C ALA A 55 13.72 -2.49 13.71
N ASP A 56 12.81 -2.98 12.87
CA ASP A 56 11.50 -2.36 12.65
C ASP A 56 10.63 -2.49 13.90
N TRP A 57 10.69 -3.64 14.58
CA TRP A 57 10.03 -3.83 15.87
C TRP A 57 10.57 -2.86 16.93
N GLN A 58 11.89 -2.69 17.00
CA GLN A 58 12.49 -1.74 17.95
C GLN A 58 12.08 -0.28 17.66
N ALA A 59 11.84 0.06 16.39
CA ALA A 59 11.48 1.41 15.98
C ALA A 59 9.97 1.71 16.05
N HIS A 60 9.12 0.71 15.78
CA HIS A 60 7.70 0.89 15.48
C HIS A 60 6.77 -0.11 16.22
N GLY A 61 7.33 -1.10 16.90
CA GLY A 61 6.57 -2.07 17.69
C GLY A 61 5.93 -1.44 18.92
N TRP A 62 4.89 -2.09 19.45
CA TRP A 62 4.28 -1.68 20.70
C TRP A 62 5.15 -2.07 21.92
N PRO A 63 5.02 -1.36 23.06
CA PRO A 63 5.62 -1.82 24.31
C PRO A 63 5.07 -3.21 24.66
N LEU A 64 5.97 -4.14 25.00
CA LEU A 64 5.59 -5.39 25.65
C LEU A 64 5.76 -5.15 27.15
N ASP A 65 4.65 -5.21 27.89
CA ASP A 65 4.64 -5.19 29.36
C ASP A 65 5.33 -6.43 29.95
#